data_AF-A2Y201-F1
#
_entry.id   AF-A2Y201-F1
#
_cell.length_a   1.000
_cell.length_b   1.000
_cell.length_c   1.000
_cell.angle_alpha   90.00
_cell.angle_beta   90.00
_cell.angle_gamma   90.00
#
_symmetry.space_group_name_H-M   'P 1'
#
loop_
_entity.id
_entity.type
_entity.pdbx_description
1 polymer ?
#
loop_
_entity_poly.entity_id
_entity_poly.type
_entity_poly.pdbx_seq_one_letter_code
_entity_poly.pdbx_strand_id
1 'polypeptide(L)'
;MARYMEALKSSLAVMGKQGLQSLEIRNDDTVIGEKLMDLLCYSPCLRKLVIDGGCISRLSKQMALLVNLRHLYIGVSNIKQDDLCVLGSIPTLLFVRLFVENGPDERLAIISHQFRCLKQFIFISLGGGLDMLFMQEAMPELRWLCLKFRAHESDCKMGFEFSFKHLASLEHLKVTIDCGDATRSRVEAAEASVRNAASAHPGCPRIEINRYLEDTEGYRLS
;
A
#
# COMPACT_ATOMS: atom_id res chain seq x y z
N MET A 1 7.09 5.97 -28.35
CA MET A 1 6.62 6.56 -27.07
C MET A 1 5.57 7.66 -27.26
N ALA A 2 5.89 8.83 -27.85
CA ALA A 2 4.94 9.96 -27.93
C ALA A 2 3.59 9.63 -28.61
N ARG A 3 3.60 8.93 -29.76
CA ARG A 3 2.37 8.52 -30.47
C ARG A 3 1.48 7.58 -29.65
N TYR A 4 2.08 6.70 -28.83
CA TYR A 4 1.34 5.79 -27.96
C TYR A 4 0.65 6.56 -26.83
N MET A 5 1.35 7.49 -26.18
CA MET A 5 0.78 8.33 -25.13
C MET A 5 -0.36 9.21 -25.64
N GLU A 6 -0.24 9.81 -26.83
CA GLU A 6 -1.31 10.62 -27.41
C GLU A 6 -2.53 9.77 -27.79
N ALA A 7 -2.33 8.55 -28.30
CA ALA A 7 -3.42 7.61 -28.57
C ALA A 7 -4.12 7.17 -27.27
N LEU A 8 -3.35 6.89 -26.22
CA LEU A 8 -3.86 6.51 -24.89
C LEU A 8 -4.64 7.65 -24.26
N LYS A 9 -4.09 8.88 -24.26
CA LYS A 9 -4.77 10.09 -23.82
C LYS A 9 -6.08 10.32 -24.56
N SER A 10 -6.06 10.23 -25.89
CA SER A 10 -7.27 10.39 -26.71
C SER A 10 -8.32 9.33 -26.37
N SER A 11 -7.89 8.08 -26.22
CA SER A 11 -8.78 6.97 -25.86
C SER A 11 -9.40 7.17 -24.47
N LEU A 12 -8.60 7.55 -23.46
CA LEU A 12 -9.08 7.85 -22.11
C LEU A 12 -10.04 9.04 -22.09
N ALA A 13 -9.81 10.07 -22.91
CA ALA A 13 -10.72 11.20 -23.03
C ALA A 13 -12.08 10.79 -23.64
N VAL A 14 -12.07 9.94 -24.67
CA VAL A 14 -13.33 9.43 -25.27
C VAL A 14 -14.06 8.49 -24.31
N MET A 15 -13.36 7.49 -23.78
CA MET A 15 -13.96 6.51 -22.85
C MET A 15 -14.41 7.15 -21.55
N GLY A 16 -13.67 8.14 -21.03
CA GLY A 16 -14.04 8.91 -19.86
C GLY A 16 -15.37 9.64 -20.04
N LYS A 17 -15.60 10.26 -21.21
CA LYS A 17 -16.91 10.85 -21.58
C LYS A 17 -18.03 9.84 -21.71
N GLN A 18 -17.70 8.60 -22.08
CA GLN A 18 -18.65 7.49 -22.19
C GLN A 18 -18.86 6.77 -20.85
N GLY A 19 -18.29 7.28 -19.74
CA GLY A 19 -18.52 6.74 -18.41
C GLY A 19 -17.65 5.53 -18.07
N LEU A 20 -16.40 5.50 -18.52
CA LEU A 20 -15.41 4.49 -18.12
C LEU A 20 -15.40 4.28 -16.60
N GLN A 21 -15.69 3.06 -16.15
CA GLN A 21 -15.75 2.72 -14.72
C GLN A 21 -14.57 1.87 -14.25
N SER A 22 -13.90 1.15 -15.14
CA SER A 22 -12.78 0.27 -14.80
C SER A 22 -11.67 0.46 -15.80
N LEU A 23 -10.47 0.69 -15.30
CA LEU A 23 -9.25 0.80 -16.09
C LEU A 23 -8.20 -0.12 -15.49
N GLU A 24 -7.70 -1.03 -16.30
CA GLU A 24 -6.62 -1.95 -15.93
C GLU A 24 -5.52 -1.85 -16.97
N ILE A 25 -4.33 -1.52 -16.51
CA ILE A 25 -3.16 -1.28 -17.34
C ILE A 25 -2.05 -2.17 -16.81
N ARG A 26 -1.59 -3.09 -17.65
CA ARG A 26 -0.33 -3.80 -17.41
C ARG A 26 0.75 -3.08 -18.18
N ASN A 27 1.72 -2.54 -17.48
CA ASN A 27 2.77 -1.73 -18.06
C ASN A 27 4.04 -1.80 -17.20
N ASP A 28 5.09 -2.34 -17.80
CA ASP A 28 6.39 -2.50 -17.14
C ASP A 28 7.25 -1.22 -17.25
N ASP A 29 6.79 -0.21 -18.00
CA ASP A 29 7.48 1.09 -18.17
C ASP A 29 6.99 2.13 -17.15
N THR A 30 7.86 2.51 -16.24
CA THR A 30 7.58 3.44 -15.13
C THR A 30 7.18 4.85 -15.59
N VAL A 31 7.75 5.33 -16.71
CA VAL A 31 7.50 6.69 -17.26
C VAL A 31 6.09 6.79 -17.84
N ILE A 32 5.61 5.72 -18.45
CA ILE A 32 4.23 5.65 -18.96
C ILE A 32 3.25 5.65 -17.79
N GLY A 33 3.56 4.90 -16.72
CA GLY A 33 2.74 4.84 -15.52
C GLY A 33 2.54 6.20 -14.87
N GLU A 34 3.59 7.01 -14.76
CA GLU A 34 3.49 8.37 -14.20
C GLU A 34 2.62 9.29 -15.03
N LYS A 35 2.87 9.34 -16.36
CA LYS A 35 2.08 10.18 -17.26
C LYS A 35 0.62 9.75 -17.29
N LEU A 36 0.34 8.46 -17.13
CA LEU A 36 -1.01 7.94 -17.03
C LEU A 36 -1.78 8.55 -15.86
N MET A 37 -1.12 8.72 -14.71
CA MET A 37 -1.76 9.29 -13.52
C MET A 37 -2.31 10.70 -13.77
N ASP A 38 -1.57 11.50 -14.54
CA ASP A 38 -1.99 12.86 -14.91
C ASP A 38 -3.14 12.89 -15.93
N LEU A 39 -3.42 11.76 -16.59
CA LEU A 39 -4.51 11.62 -17.55
C LEU A 39 -5.79 11.05 -16.89
N LEU A 40 -5.71 10.57 -15.65
CA LEU A 40 -6.88 9.99 -14.96
C LEU A 40 -7.98 11.03 -14.69
N CYS A 41 -7.63 12.32 -14.68
CA CYS A 41 -8.59 13.42 -14.56
C CYS A 41 -9.66 13.43 -15.67
N TYR A 42 -9.40 12.78 -16.82
CA TYR A 42 -10.39 12.66 -17.91
C TYR A 42 -11.47 11.60 -17.66
N SER A 43 -11.34 10.79 -16.60
CA SER A 43 -12.27 9.70 -16.28
C SER A 43 -12.88 9.86 -14.88
N PRO A 44 -13.74 10.87 -14.66
CA PRO A 44 -14.30 11.17 -13.33
C PRO A 44 -15.21 10.06 -12.79
N CYS A 45 -15.74 9.20 -13.67
CA CYS A 45 -16.60 8.07 -13.32
C CYS A 45 -15.82 6.80 -12.93
N LEU A 46 -14.49 6.85 -12.91
CA LEU A 46 -13.66 5.68 -12.66
C LEU A 46 -13.87 5.14 -11.24
N ARG A 47 -14.19 3.85 -11.14
CA ARG A 47 -14.47 3.12 -9.89
C ARG A 47 -13.42 2.08 -9.57
N LYS A 48 -12.73 1.54 -10.58
CA LYS A 48 -11.63 0.59 -10.43
C LYS A 48 -10.43 1.05 -11.26
N LEU A 49 -9.27 1.14 -10.61
CA LEU A 49 -7.99 1.41 -11.25
C LEU A 49 -7.00 0.31 -10.84
N VAL A 50 -6.42 -0.34 -11.84
CA VAL A 50 -5.35 -1.32 -11.66
C VAL A 50 -4.19 -0.90 -12.56
N ILE A 51 -3.03 -0.69 -11.96
CA ILE A 51 -1.77 -0.45 -12.66
C ILE A 51 -0.81 -1.54 -12.17
N ASP A 52 -0.52 -2.49 -13.05
CA ASP A 52 0.24 -3.72 -12.80
C ASP A 52 1.46 -3.79 -13.73
N GLY A 53 2.47 -4.59 -13.40
CA GLY A 53 3.67 -4.81 -14.23
C GLY A 53 4.88 -3.94 -13.87
N GLY A 54 4.68 -2.67 -13.48
CA GLY A 54 5.76 -1.74 -13.13
C GLY A 54 5.46 -0.86 -11.92
N CYS A 55 6.51 -0.33 -11.30
CA CYS A 55 6.41 0.59 -10.17
C CYS A 55 6.55 2.04 -10.64
N ILE A 56 5.54 2.88 -10.41
CA ILE A 56 5.67 4.32 -10.71
C ILE A 56 6.57 4.98 -9.68
N SER A 57 7.45 5.91 -10.07
CA SER A 57 8.37 6.50 -9.10
C SER A 57 7.69 7.51 -8.17
N ARG A 58 6.58 8.12 -8.62
CA ARG A 58 5.83 9.14 -7.88
C ARG A 58 4.33 9.02 -8.12
N LEU A 59 3.54 9.15 -7.05
CA LEU A 59 2.08 9.27 -7.16
C LEU A 59 1.69 10.70 -7.52
N SER A 60 0.78 10.86 -8.49
CA SER A 60 0.26 12.17 -8.85
C SER A 60 -0.80 12.62 -7.84
N LYS A 61 -0.73 13.88 -7.40
CA LYS A 61 -1.74 14.50 -6.53
C LYS A 61 -3.14 14.49 -7.17
N GLN A 62 -3.21 14.39 -8.50
CA GLN A 62 -4.47 14.31 -9.23
C GLN A 62 -5.29 13.06 -8.90
N MET A 63 -4.69 12.02 -8.33
CA MET A 63 -5.44 10.86 -7.84
C MET A 63 -6.55 11.22 -6.85
N ALA A 64 -6.34 12.27 -6.05
CA ALA A 64 -7.35 12.79 -5.13
C ALA A 64 -8.65 13.23 -5.83
N LEU A 65 -8.60 13.52 -7.13
CA LEU A 65 -9.75 13.90 -7.95
C LEU A 65 -10.63 12.71 -8.35
N LEU A 66 -10.16 11.47 -8.15
CA LEU A 66 -10.89 10.25 -8.49
C LEU A 66 -11.94 9.93 -7.41
N VAL A 67 -12.86 10.86 -7.19
CA VAL A 67 -13.85 10.84 -6.09
C VAL A 67 -14.85 9.69 -6.14
N ASN A 68 -14.89 8.92 -7.23
CA ASN A 68 -15.71 7.73 -7.39
C ASN A 68 -14.90 6.42 -7.31
N LEU A 69 -13.59 6.50 -7.11
CA LEU A 69 -12.70 5.35 -7.09
C LEU A 69 -12.96 4.52 -5.83
N ARG A 70 -13.26 3.24 -6.03
CA ARG A 70 -13.58 2.27 -4.98
C ARG A 70 -12.50 1.21 -4.82
N HIS A 71 -11.85 0.82 -5.92
CA HIS A 71 -10.82 -0.22 -5.95
C HIS A 71 -9.56 0.32 -6.60
N LEU A 72 -8.46 0.24 -5.88
CA LEU A 72 -7.13 0.64 -6.35
C LEU A 72 -6.15 -0.52 -6.18
N TYR A 73 -5.45 -0.87 -7.25
CA TYR A 73 -4.20 -1.61 -7.20
C TYR A 73 -3.13 -0.81 -7.94
N ILE A 74 -2.05 -0.47 -7.23
CA ILE A 74 -0.91 0.27 -7.80
C ILE A 74 0.41 -0.20 -7.17
N GLY A 75 1.46 -0.22 -8.00
CA GLY A 75 2.85 -0.38 -7.55
C GLY A 75 3.60 0.94 -7.62
N VAL A 76 4.37 1.27 -6.59
CA VAL A 76 5.22 2.46 -6.53
C VAL A 76 6.65 2.08 -6.15
N SER A 77 7.65 2.79 -6.69
CA SER A 77 9.04 2.47 -6.37
C SER A 77 9.40 2.93 -4.97
N ASN A 78 8.88 4.09 -4.55
CA ASN A 78 9.05 4.62 -3.20
C ASN A 78 7.70 5.19 -2.76
N ILE A 79 7.44 5.16 -1.46
CA ILE A 79 6.24 5.75 -0.87
C ILE A 79 6.63 6.75 0.21
N LYS A 80 5.97 7.90 0.22
CA LYS A 80 6.10 8.93 1.25
C LYS A 80 4.78 9.17 1.97
N GLN A 81 4.84 9.89 3.08
CA GLN A 81 3.68 10.34 3.84
C GLN A 81 2.69 11.13 2.97
N ASP A 82 3.18 12.02 2.11
CA ASP A 82 2.37 12.81 1.19
C ASP A 82 1.57 11.93 0.22
N ASP A 83 2.14 10.81 -0.22
CA ASP A 83 1.49 9.89 -1.15
C ASP A 83 0.31 9.17 -0.47
N LEU A 84 0.50 8.71 0.77
CA LEU A 84 -0.59 8.17 1.58
C LEU A 84 -1.67 9.22 1.84
N CYS A 85 -1.30 10.49 2.00
CA CYS A 85 -2.26 11.57 2.15
C CYS A 85 -3.12 11.77 0.91
N VAL A 86 -2.53 11.70 -0.28
CA VAL A 86 -3.27 11.77 -1.55
C VAL A 86 -4.25 10.60 -1.65
N LEU A 87 -3.78 9.36 -1.46
CA LEU A 87 -4.64 8.18 -1.53
C LEU A 87 -5.74 8.21 -0.46
N GLY A 88 -5.40 8.60 0.76
CA GLY A 88 -6.30 8.66 1.90
C GLY A 88 -7.36 9.74 1.81
N SER A 89 -7.17 10.74 0.94
CA SER A 89 -8.16 11.79 0.68
C SER A 89 -9.32 11.33 -0.21
N ILE A 90 -9.17 10.22 -0.94
CA ILE A 90 -10.18 9.73 -1.87
C ILE A 90 -11.38 9.18 -1.07
N PRO A 91 -12.57 9.80 -1.17
CA PRO A 91 -13.66 9.56 -0.23
C PRO A 91 -14.34 8.20 -0.39
N THR A 92 -14.28 7.59 -1.57
CA THR A 92 -15.04 6.36 -1.88
C THR A 92 -14.19 5.10 -1.89
N LEU A 93 -12.90 5.17 -1.57
CA LEU A 93 -12.03 3.99 -1.61
C LEU A 93 -12.49 2.95 -0.59
N LEU A 94 -12.77 1.74 -1.09
CA LEU A 94 -13.18 0.57 -0.31
C LEU A 94 -12.06 -0.47 -0.21
N PHE A 95 -11.24 -0.56 -1.26
CA PHE A 95 -10.14 -1.51 -1.37
C PHE A 95 -8.89 -0.82 -1.92
N VAL A 96 -7.76 -1.04 -1.27
CA VAL A 96 -6.44 -0.64 -1.76
C VAL A 96 -5.48 -1.82 -1.65
N ARG A 97 -4.80 -2.12 -2.77
CA ARG A 97 -3.58 -2.91 -2.81
C ARG A 97 -2.45 -2.00 -3.26
N LEU A 98 -1.50 -1.75 -2.36
CA LEU A 98 -0.34 -0.93 -2.60
C LEU A 98 0.90 -1.80 -2.53
N PHE A 99 1.62 -1.89 -3.64
CA PHE A 99 2.94 -2.51 -3.71
C PHE A 99 4.01 -1.42 -3.69
N VAL A 100 5.05 -1.61 -2.88
CA VAL A 100 6.14 -0.66 -2.69
C VAL A 100 7.46 -1.41 -2.89
N GLU A 101 8.20 -1.04 -3.93
CA GLU A 101 9.44 -1.70 -4.33
C GLU A 101 10.57 -1.46 -3.31
N ASN A 102 10.86 -0.20 -3.01
CA ASN A 102 11.85 0.17 -2.01
C ASN A 102 11.11 0.49 -0.72
N GLY A 103 11.55 -0.09 0.40
CA GLY A 103 10.94 0.15 1.71
C GLY A 103 10.84 1.64 2.03
N PRO A 104 9.84 2.07 2.82
CA PRO A 104 9.75 3.46 3.21
C PRO A 104 11.00 3.90 3.98
N ASP A 105 11.64 4.98 3.54
CA ASP A 105 12.77 5.60 4.24
C ASP A 105 12.34 6.46 5.44
N GLU A 106 11.03 6.58 5.66
CA GLU A 106 10.42 7.34 6.73
C GLU A 106 9.28 6.55 7.38
N ARG A 107 8.95 6.93 8.61
CA ARG A 107 7.74 6.48 9.29
C ARG A 107 6.50 6.88 8.50
N LEU A 108 5.64 5.91 8.23
CA LEU A 108 4.35 6.16 7.60
C LEU A 108 3.26 6.25 8.65
N ALA A 109 2.42 7.29 8.56
CA ALA A 109 1.27 7.47 9.41
C ALA A 109 -0.01 7.60 8.58
N ILE A 110 -1.05 6.86 8.95
CA ILE A 110 -2.40 7.17 8.48
C ILE A 110 -2.97 8.18 9.47
N ILE A 111 -3.06 9.45 9.04
CA ILE A 111 -3.58 10.53 9.88
C ILE A 111 -5.11 10.46 9.99
N SER A 112 -5.66 11.18 10.98
CA SER A 112 -7.08 11.18 11.29
C SER A 112 -7.95 11.47 10.07
N HIS A 113 -9.07 10.74 9.95
CA HIS A 113 -10.03 10.85 8.85
C HIS A 113 -9.51 10.55 7.44
N GLN A 114 -8.33 9.94 7.29
CA GLN A 114 -7.94 9.37 6.01
C GLN A 114 -8.57 8.00 5.78
N PHE A 115 -8.79 7.67 4.50
CA PHE A 115 -9.33 6.38 4.07
C PHE A 115 -10.68 6.04 4.75
N ARG A 116 -11.58 7.03 4.81
CA ARG A 116 -12.82 6.97 5.63
C ARG A 116 -13.69 5.73 5.36
N CYS A 117 -13.83 5.33 4.10
CA CYS A 117 -14.67 4.19 3.70
C CYS A 117 -13.87 2.89 3.47
N LEU A 118 -12.55 2.90 3.70
CA LEU A 118 -11.69 1.78 3.33
C LEU A 118 -12.05 0.56 4.19
N LYS A 119 -12.36 -0.56 3.53
CA LYS A 119 -12.72 -1.84 4.17
C LYS A 119 -11.56 -2.81 4.21
N GLN A 120 -10.73 -2.78 3.17
CA GLN A 120 -9.58 -3.67 3.04
C GLN A 120 -8.36 -2.92 2.54
N PHE A 121 -7.25 -3.09 3.26
CA PHE A 121 -5.96 -2.53 2.90
C PHE A 121 -4.91 -3.62 2.83
N ILE A 122 -4.25 -3.73 1.68
CA ILE A 122 -3.14 -4.64 1.44
C ILE A 122 -1.92 -3.77 1.13
N PHE A 123 -0.94 -3.78 2.04
CA PHE A 123 0.31 -3.06 1.89
C PHE A 123 1.45 -4.07 1.78
N ILE A 124 2.15 -4.05 0.65
CA ILE A 124 3.27 -4.95 0.35
C ILE A 124 4.49 -4.09 0.14
N SER A 125 5.51 -4.27 0.97
CA SER A 125 6.81 -3.62 0.83
C SER A 125 7.90 -4.66 0.62
N LEU A 126 8.84 -4.41 -0.29
CA LEU A 126 10.02 -5.26 -0.47
C LEU A 126 11.28 -4.73 0.23
N GLY A 127 11.19 -3.63 0.97
CA GLY A 127 12.32 -3.13 1.77
C GLY A 127 12.46 -3.78 3.13
N GLY A 128 13.65 -3.63 3.72
CA GLY A 128 14.00 -4.20 5.03
C GLY A 128 13.68 -3.24 6.17
N GLY A 129 12.45 -3.31 6.68
CA GLY A 129 11.94 -2.41 7.73
C GLY A 129 10.55 -1.86 7.41
N LEU A 130 9.75 -1.60 8.44
CA LEU A 130 8.45 -0.95 8.30
C LEU A 130 8.01 -0.31 9.63
N ASP A 131 7.83 1.00 9.62
CA ASP A 131 7.23 1.76 10.71
C ASP A 131 5.91 2.36 10.21
N MET A 132 4.79 1.81 10.71
CA MET A 132 3.45 2.17 10.25
C MET A 132 2.50 2.41 11.43
N LEU A 133 2.10 3.68 11.58
CA LEU A 133 1.22 4.13 12.64
C LEU A 133 -0.17 4.49 12.09
N PHE A 134 -1.19 4.25 12.92
CA PHE A 134 -2.56 4.63 12.63
C PHE A 134 -3.03 5.58 13.73
N MET A 135 -3.34 6.82 13.36
CA MET A 135 -3.80 7.84 14.30
C MET A 135 -5.26 7.58 14.69
N GLN A 136 -5.73 8.26 15.74
CA GLN A 136 -7.15 8.21 16.11
C GLN A 136 -8.04 8.58 14.91
N GLU A 137 -9.10 7.81 14.69
CA GLU A 137 -10.05 7.98 13.57
C GLU A 137 -9.45 7.79 12.17
N ALA A 138 -8.24 7.22 12.07
CA ALA A 138 -7.73 6.69 10.81
C ALA A 138 -8.54 5.45 10.41
N MET A 139 -8.89 5.33 9.13
CA MET A 139 -9.50 4.12 8.58
C MET A 139 -10.67 3.56 9.44
N PRO A 140 -11.67 4.38 9.79
CA PRO A 140 -12.69 4.03 10.78
C PRO A 140 -13.53 2.81 10.39
N GLU A 141 -13.58 2.47 9.10
CA GLU A 141 -14.35 1.37 8.54
C GLU A 141 -13.52 0.12 8.17
N LEU A 142 -12.21 0.13 8.42
CA LEU A 142 -11.29 -0.92 7.98
C LEU A 142 -11.51 -2.21 8.78
N ARG A 143 -11.83 -3.29 8.06
CA ARG A 143 -12.07 -4.62 8.62
C ARG A 143 -10.90 -5.56 8.40
N TRP A 144 -10.18 -5.41 7.28
CA TRP A 144 -9.10 -6.31 6.90
C TRP A 144 -7.82 -5.55 6.58
N LEU A 145 -6.79 -5.77 7.40
CA LEU A 145 -5.45 -5.26 7.17
C LEU A 145 -4.50 -6.42 6.82
N CYS A 146 -3.83 -6.32 5.67
CA CYS A 146 -2.78 -7.24 5.25
C CYS A 146 -1.48 -6.46 5.08
N LEU A 147 -0.46 -6.81 5.86
CA LEU A 147 0.89 -6.27 5.74
C LEU A 147 1.84 -7.37 5.25
N LYS A 148 2.65 -7.08 4.24
CA LYS A 148 3.77 -7.93 3.83
C LYS A 148 5.03 -7.06 3.76
N PHE A 149 6.09 -7.48 4.42
CA PHE A 149 7.37 -6.75 4.42
C PHE A 149 8.54 -7.71 4.64
N ARG A 150 9.76 -7.29 4.27
CA ARG A 150 10.97 -8.07 4.50
C ARG A 150 11.58 -7.76 5.87
N ALA A 151 12.11 -8.80 6.51
CA ALA A 151 12.88 -8.67 7.73
C ALA A 151 14.39 -8.47 7.49
N HIS A 152 14.85 -8.60 6.24
CA HIS A 152 16.27 -8.53 5.89
C HIS A 152 16.93 -7.23 6.35
N GLU A 153 18.23 -7.32 6.64
CA GLU A 153 19.05 -6.13 6.85
C GLU A 153 19.22 -5.42 5.52
N SER A 154 18.70 -4.19 5.47
CA SER A 154 18.83 -3.33 4.31
C SER A 154 19.53 -2.04 4.72
N ASP A 155 19.94 -1.23 3.74
CA ASP A 155 20.44 0.12 4.00
C ASP A 155 19.37 1.02 4.67
N CYS A 156 18.11 0.57 4.71
CA CYS A 156 17.04 1.24 5.44
C CYS A 156 17.33 1.18 6.94
N LYS A 157 17.45 2.36 7.55
CA LYS A 157 17.68 2.52 9.00
C LYS A 157 16.43 2.21 9.84
N MET A 158 15.32 1.86 9.19
CA MET A 158 14.06 1.64 9.86
C MET A 158 14.02 0.27 10.55
N GLY A 159 13.50 0.29 11.77
CA GLY A 159 13.16 -0.91 12.52
C GLY A 159 11.77 -1.42 12.17
N PHE A 160 11.09 -1.96 13.18
CA PHE A 160 9.70 -2.40 13.08
C PHE A 160 8.88 -1.76 14.19
N GLU A 161 7.98 -0.85 13.83
CA GLU A 161 7.10 -0.20 14.79
C GLU A 161 5.68 -0.15 14.22
N PHE A 162 4.72 -0.61 15.01
CA PHE A 162 3.32 -0.71 14.60
C PHE A 162 2.40 -0.24 15.71
N SER A 163 1.29 0.42 15.34
CA SER A 163 0.24 0.80 16.28
C SER A 163 -1.14 0.59 15.68
N PHE A 164 -1.79 -0.52 16.01
CA PHE A 164 -3.12 -0.84 15.48
C PHE A 164 -4.26 -0.35 16.36
N LYS A 165 -4.00 0.07 17.61
CA LYS A 165 -5.00 0.39 18.64
C LYS A 165 -6.13 1.34 18.24
N HIS A 166 -5.92 2.17 17.22
CA HIS A 166 -6.87 3.17 16.74
C HIS A 166 -7.74 2.71 15.57
N LEU A 167 -7.50 1.50 15.03
CA LEU A 167 -8.30 0.91 13.95
C LEU A 167 -9.59 0.26 14.52
N ALA A 168 -10.53 1.10 14.93
CA ALA A 168 -11.69 0.69 15.74
C ALA A 168 -12.54 -0.48 15.15
N SER A 169 -12.61 -0.61 13.82
CA SER A 169 -13.40 -1.64 13.14
C SER A 169 -12.59 -2.87 12.68
N LEU A 170 -11.32 -2.98 13.08
CA LEU A 170 -10.44 -4.04 12.60
C LEU A 170 -10.88 -5.41 13.10
N GLU A 171 -11.19 -6.31 12.16
CA GLU A 171 -11.63 -7.68 12.43
C GLU A 171 -10.50 -8.68 12.15
N HIS A 172 -9.70 -8.43 11.12
CA HIS A 172 -8.67 -9.33 10.62
C HIS A 172 -7.35 -8.60 10.36
N LEU A 173 -6.29 -9.10 10.98
CA LEU A 173 -4.91 -8.68 10.76
C LEU A 173 -4.10 -9.85 10.23
N LYS A 174 -3.66 -9.76 8.97
CA LYS A 174 -2.72 -10.70 8.38
C LYS A 174 -1.37 -10.03 8.20
N VAL A 175 -0.31 -10.67 8.68
CA VAL A 175 1.06 -10.21 8.48
C VAL A 175 1.90 -11.33 7.88
N THR A 176 2.62 -11.02 6.81
CA THR A 176 3.62 -11.90 6.21
C THR A 176 5.00 -11.26 6.33
N ILE A 177 5.88 -11.90 7.09
CA ILE A 177 7.27 -11.49 7.28
C ILE A 177 8.11 -12.34 6.35
N ASP A 178 8.71 -11.70 5.35
CA ASP A 178 9.67 -12.35 4.46
C ASP A 178 11.04 -12.40 5.16
N CYS A 179 11.47 -13.63 5.46
CA CYS A 179 12.66 -13.95 6.23
C CYS A 179 13.89 -14.20 5.34
N GLY A 180 13.74 -14.10 4.01
CA GLY A 180 14.87 -14.19 3.08
C GLY A 180 15.96 -13.21 3.47
N ASP A 181 17.21 -13.71 3.60
CA ASP A 181 18.39 -12.93 3.98
C ASP A 181 18.29 -12.18 5.32
N ALA A 182 17.34 -12.55 6.18
CA ALA A 182 17.15 -11.91 7.48
C ALA A 182 17.87 -12.66 8.60
N THR A 183 18.42 -11.91 9.56
CA THR A 183 18.88 -12.50 10.82
C THR A 183 17.69 -12.93 11.67
N ARG A 184 17.83 -14.02 12.41
CA ARG A 184 16.79 -14.51 13.34
C ARG A 184 16.30 -13.43 14.28
N SER A 185 17.22 -12.63 14.83
CA SER A 185 16.91 -11.52 15.73
C SER A 185 15.98 -10.48 15.08
N ARG A 186 16.20 -10.12 13.80
CA ARG A 186 15.31 -9.20 13.09
C ARG A 186 13.92 -9.78 12.83
N VAL A 187 13.84 -11.06 12.48
CA VAL A 187 12.55 -11.75 12.30
C VAL A 187 11.77 -11.76 13.62
N GLU A 188 12.44 -12.12 14.71
CA GLU A 188 11.86 -12.12 16.06
C GLU A 188 11.43 -10.71 16.50
N ALA A 189 12.23 -9.67 16.21
CA ALA A 189 11.89 -8.29 16.50
C ALA A 189 10.66 -7.79 15.71
N ALA A 190 10.58 -8.11 14.41
CA ALA A 190 9.44 -7.79 13.57
C ALA A 190 8.16 -8.43 14.10
N GLU A 191 8.22 -9.73 14.38
CA GLU A 191 7.08 -10.50 14.90
C GLU A 191 6.65 -10.02 16.28
N ALA A 192 7.60 -9.75 17.18
CA ALA A 192 7.31 -9.22 18.51
C ALA A 192 6.62 -7.85 18.42
N SER A 193 7.12 -6.96 17.56
CA SER A 193 6.50 -5.64 17.33
C SER A 193 5.04 -5.77 16.87
N VAL A 194 4.78 -6.62 15.89
CA VAL A 194 3.41 -6.89 15.38
C VAL A 194 2.52 -7.49 16.47
N ARG A 195 3.00 -8.51 17.21
CA ARG A 195 2.22 -9.15 18.28
C ARG A 195 1.89 -8.19 19.41
N ASN A 196 2.86 -7.39 19.84
CA ASN A 196 2.66 -6.39 20.89
C ASN A 196 1.61 -5.38 20.45
N ALA A 197 1.73 -4.82 19.24
CA ALA A 197 0.76 -3.88 18.70
C ALA A 197 -0.65 -4.46 18.56
N ALA A 198 -0.78 -5.73 18.16
CA ALA A 198 -2.06 -6.41 18.04
C ALA A 198 -2.69 -6.75 19.40
N SER A 199 -1.89 -7.18 20.38
CA SER A 199 -2.36 -7.46 21.74
C SER A 199 -2.89 -6.23 22.47
N ALA A 200 -2.36 -5.05 22.14
CA ALA A 200 -2.80 -3.77 22.67
C ALA A 200 -4.11 -3.27 22.00
N HIS A 201 -4.63 -3.96 21.00
CA HIS A 201 -5.84 -3.55 20.29
C HIS A 201 -7.11 -3.87 21.11
N PRO A 202 -7.97 -2.89 21.41
CA PRO A 202 -9.11 -3.08 22.31
C PRO A 202 -10.17 -4.07 21.76
N GLY A 203 -10.31 -4.15 20.43
CA GLY A 203 -11.23 -5.09 19.76
C GLY A 203 -10.69 -6.51 19.54
N CYS A 204 -9.46 -6.82 19.95
CA CYS A 204 -8.83 -8.14 19.81
C CYS A 204 -9.03 -8.81 18.43
N PRO A 205 -8.52 -8.22 17.32
CA PRO A 205 -8.73 -8.73 15.97
C PRO A 205 -8.14 -10.14 15.82
N ARG A 206 -8.69 -10.93 14.89
CA ARG A 206 -8.09 -12.21 14.50
C ARG A 206 -6.76 -11.94 13.82
N ILE A 207 -5.69 -12.42 14.43
CA ILE A 207 -4.32 -12.26 13.93
C ILE A 207 -3.82 -13.54 13.25
N GLU A 208 -3.19 -13.38 12.09
CA GLU A 208 -2.45 -14.42 11.37
C GLU A 208 -1.07 -13.86 11.02
N ILE A 209 -0.01 -14.40 11.62
CA ILE A 209 1.38 -14.05 11.29
C ILE A 209 2.00 -15.25 10.59
N ASN A 210 2.56 -15.03 9.41
CA ASN A 210 3.29 -16.03 8.64
C ASN A 210 4.72 -15.57 8.42
N ARG A 211 5.68 -16.45 8.67
CA ARG A 211 7.07 -16.30 8.23
C ARG A 211 7.23 -17.01 6.90
N TYR A 212 7.78 -16.32 5.91
CA TYR A 212 8.02 -16.84 4.56
C TYR A 212 9.53 -16.94 4.33
N LEU A 213 10.01 -17.98 3.64
CA LEU A 213 11.45 -18.24 3.40
C LEU A 213 12.30 -18.41 4.67
N GLU A 214 11.71 -18.83 5.78
CA GLU A 214 12.42 -19.09 7.04
C GLU A 214 13.44 -20.25 6.92
N ASP A 215 13.18 -21.22 6.04
CA ASP A 215 13.98 -22.45 5.90
C ASP A 215 15.00 -22.42 4.74
N THR A 216 15.15 -21.30 4.03
CA THR A 216 15.95 -21.29 2.78
C THR A 216 17.46 -21.15 2.93
N GLU A 217 18.03 -20.80 4.09
CA GLU A 217 19.44 -21.09 4.39
C GLU A 217 19.64 -21.32 5.88
N GLY A 218 20.19 -22.49 6.21
CA GLY A 218 20.46 -22.91 7.58
C GLY A 218 21.24 -21.86 8.37
N TYR A 219 20.78 -21.64 9.61
CA TYR A 219 21.57 -21.26 10.78
C TYR A 219 22.90 -20.55 10.46
N ARG A 220 22.85 -19.29 10.02
CA ARG A 220 23.99 -18.39 10.28
C ARG A 220 23.89 -18.00 11.76
N LEU A 221 24.47 -18.86 12.58
CA LEU A 221 24.69 -18.67 14.02
C LEU A 221 25.44 -17.35 14.24
N SER A 222 24.87 -16.54 15.14
CA SER A 222 25.48 -15.51 15.99
C SER A 222 26.67 -14.71 15.46
#